data_AF-A0A0W0CMJ6-F1
#
_entry.id   AF-A0A0W0CMJ6-F1
#
_cell.length_a   1.000
_cell.length_b   1.000
_cell.length_c   1.000
_cell.angle_alpha   90.00
_cell.angle_beta   90.00
_cell.angle_gamma   90.00
#
_symmetry.space_group_name_H-M   'P 1'
#
loop_
_entity.id
_entity.type
_entity.pdbx_description
1 polymer ?
#
loop_
_entity_poly.entity_id
_entity_poly.type
_entity_poly.pdbx_seq_one_letter_code
_entity_poly.pdbx_strand_id
1 'polypeptide(L)' 'MRTLIKQITASVTFLPELVKEGGYTFTVLAYTDADAKVPLEWGDSDSKEVKDGEIVQFRSFETNDHRVGAQVSYKI' A
#
# COMPACT_ATOMS: atom_id res chain seq x y z
N MET A 1 9.06 -6.85 -12.67
CA MET A 1 7.82 -6.04 -12.68
C MET A 1 6.55 -6.79 -13.08
N ARG A 2 6.46 -7.45 -14.25
CA ARG A 2 5.23 -8.14 -14.72
C ARG A 2 4.58 -9.08 -13.67
N THR A 3 5.38 -9.87 -12.97
CA THR A 3 4.88 -10.81 -11.95
C THR A 3 4.21 -10.10 -10.78
N LEU A 4 4.74 -8.96 -10.34
CA LEU A 4 4.19 -8.19 -9.23
C LEU A 4 2.80 -7.64 -9.57
N ILE A 5 2.62 -7.08 -10.77
CA ILE A 5 1.31 -6.57 -11.23
C ILE A 5 0.27 -7.70 -11.24
N LYS A 6 0.66 -8.90 -11.71
CA LYS A 6 -0.22 -10.06 -11.67
C LYS A 6 -0.60 -10.47 -10.25
N GLN A 7 0.32 -10.40 -9.29
CA GLN A 7 0.01 -10.69 -7.88
C GLN A 7 -0.94 -9.66 -7.28
N ILE A 8 -0.78 -8.38 -7.62
CA ILE A 8 -1.72 -7.32 -7.20
C ILE A 8 -3.12 -7.62 -7.77
N THR A 9 -3.25 -7.91 -9.06
CA THR A 9 -4.55 -8.27 -9.65
C THR A 9 -5.13 -9.54 -9.05
N ALA A 10 -4.31 -10.57 -8.83
CA ALA A 10 -4.75 -11.81 -8.17
C ALA A 10 -5.17 -11.57 -6.72
N SER A 11 -4.60 -10.56 -6.04
CA SER A 11 -4.95 -10.31 -4.64
C SER A 11 -6.41 -9.95 -4.44
N VAL A 12 -7.01 -9.30 -5.43
CA VAL A 12 -8.43 -8.90 -5.41
C VAL A 12 -9.36 -10.10 -5.17
N THR A 13 -8.98 -11.32 -5.56
CA THR A 13 -9.85 -12.49 -5.42
C THR A 13 -10.01 -12.99 -3.99
N PHE A 14 -9.15 -12.55 -3.07
CA PHE A 14 -9.21 -12.92 -1.66
C PHE A 14 -9.42 -11.71 -0.72
N LEU A 15 -9.53 -10.51 -1.27
CA LEU A 15 -9.85 -9.32 -0.47
C LEU A 15 -11.36 -9.28 -0.15
N PRO A 16 -11.76 -8.82 1.05
CA PRO A 16 -13.16 -8.64 1.40
C PRO A 16 -13.87 -7.65 0.48
N GLU A 17 -15.16 -7.89 0.23
CA GLU A 17 -15.99 -6.93 -0.50
C GLU A 17 -16.21 -5.65 0.32
N LEU A 18 -16.08 -4.52 -0.36
CA LEU A 18 -16.27 -3.21 0.22
C LEU A 18 -17.79 -2.85 0.23
N VAL A 19 -18.52 -3.32 1.25
CA VAL A 19 -20.00 -3.22 1.36
C VAL A 19 -20.58 -1.95 2.01
N LYS A 20 -19.77 -1.07 2.60
CA LYS A 20 -20.24 0.14 3.29
C LYS A 20 -20.96 1.12 2.35
N GLU A 21 -22.19 1.49 2.71
CA GLU A 21 -22.94 2.58 2.07
C GLU A 21 -22.29 3.94 2.39
N GLY A 22 -22.04 4.76 1.37
CA GLY A 22 -21.45 6.11 1.53
C GLY A 22 -20.15 6.37 0.76
N GLY A 23 -19.66 5.38 0.02
CA GLY A 23 -18.47 5.51 -0.81
C GLY A 23 -17.17 5.45 -0.01
N TYR A 24 -16.07 5.22 -0.73
CA TYR A 24 -14.74 5.10 -0.15
C TYR A 24 -13.89 6.28 -0.57
N THR A 25 -13.07 6.76 0.35
CA THR A 25 -11.97 7.67 0.04
C THR A 25 -10.68 6.85 0.04
N PHE A 26 -9.73 7.27 -0.77
CA PHE A 26 -8.37 6.71 -0.74
C PHE A 26 -7.41 7.80 -0.27
N THR A 27 -6.37 7.39 0.44
CA THR A 27 -5.32 8.28 0.93
C THR A 27 -3.98 7.67 0.60
N VAL A 28 -3.03 8.52 0.20
CA VAL A 28 -1.65 8.11 -0.10
C VAL A 28 -0.75 8.70 0.97
N LEU A 29 0.11 7.86 1.53
CA LEU A 29 1.11 8.23 2.52
C LEU A 29 2.48 7.88 1.98
N ALA A 30 3.46 8.74 2.24
CA ALA A 30 4.86 8.51 1.91
C ALA A 30 5.69 8.58 3.19
N TYR A 31 6.53 7.58 3.40
CA TYR A 31 7.56 7.63 4.43
C TYR A 31 8.82 8.18 3.78
N THR A 32 9.34 9.27 4.33
CA THR A 32 10.55 9.95 3.85
C THR A 32 11.54 10.13 4.99
N ASP A 33 12.78 10.48 4.65
CA ASP A 33 13.73 10.96 5.64
C ASP A 33 13.19 12.22 6.34
N ALA A 34 13.61 12.42 7.59
CA ALA A 34 13.10 13.50 8.43
C ALA A 34 13.45 14.91 7.91
N ASP A 35 14.46 15.01 7.05
CA ASP A 35 14.93 16.24 6.41
C ASP A 35 14.51 16.37 4.94
N ALA A 36 13.62 15.48 4.47
CA ALA A 36 13.10 15.54 3.12
C ALA A 36 12.32 16.84 2.89
N LYS A 37 12.49 17.44 1.70
CA LYS A 37 11.72 18.63 1.30
C LYS A 37 10.28 18.23 0.99
N VAL A 38 9.36 18.56 1.90
CA VAL A 38 7.93 18.30 1.74
C VAL A 38 7.31 19.35 0.80
N PRO A 39 6.65 18.93 -0.31
CA PRO A 39 5.93 19.86 -1.18
C PRO A 39 4.73 20.48 -0.45
N LEU A 40 4.26 21.65 -0.92
CA LEU A 40 3.17 22.38 -0.26
C LEU A 40 1.85 21.59 -0.21
N GLU A 41 1.60 20.71 -1.18
CA GLU A 41 0.42 19.86 -1.21
C GLU A 41 0.46 18.64 -0.27
N TRP A 42 1.57 18.39 0.43
CA TRP A 42 1.74 17.30 1.39
C TRP A 42 1.82 17.85 2.82
N GLY A 43 1.34 17.06 3.78
CA GLY A 43 1.41 17.38 5.20
C GLY A 43 1.67 16.13 6.04
N ASP A 44 2.08 16.35 7.29
CA ASP A 44 2.38 15.26 8.22
C ASP A 44 1.12 14.45 8.56
N SER A 45 1.29 13.12 8.66
CA SER A 45 0.22 12.19 9.03
C SER A 45 0.77 11.06 9.90
N ASP A 46 -0.10 10.52 10.76
CA ASP A 46 0.13 9.24 11.41
C ASP A 46 0.25 8.10 10.37
N SER A 47 0.81 6.97 10.81
CA SER A 47 1.12 5.78 10.01
C SER A 47 -0.10 5.03 9.41
N LYS A 48 -1.33 5.37 9.81
CA LYS A 48 -2.64 4.79 9.34
C LYS A 48 -2.63 3.27 9.08
N GLU A 49 -1.91 2.51 9.89
CA GLU A 49 -1.84 1.05 9.75
C GLU A 49 -3.19 0.37 10.01
N VAL A 50 -3.43 -0.74 9.29
CA VAL A 50 -4.61 -1.60 9.51
C VAL A 50 -4.34 -2.48 10.74
N LYS A 51 -4.92 -2.10 11.88
CA LYS A 51 -4.82 -2.88 13.12
C LYS A 51 -5.59 -4.19 13.02
N ASP A 52 -4.99 -5.27 13.54
CA ASP A 52 -5.55 -6.62 13.56
C ASP A 52 -5.97 -7.12 12.15
N GLY A 53 -5.28 -6.63 11.12
CA GLY A 53 -5.47 -7.04 9.74
C GLY A 53 -4.60 -8.23 9.35
N GLU A 54 -5.05 -8.98 8.35
CA GLU A 54 -4.22 -9.95 7.66
C GLU A 54 -3.21 -9.20 6.78
N ILE A 55 -2.03 -9.81 6.60
CA ILE A 55 -0.93 -9.25 5.82
C ILE A 55 -0.50 -10.27 4.77
N VAL A 56 -0.48 -9.83 3.50
CA VAL A 56 0.03 -10.63 2.39
C VAL A 56 1.20 -9.92 1.74
N GLN A 57 2.37 -10.56 1.78
CA GLN A 57 3.59 -10.08 1.14
C GLN A 57 3.66 -10.56 -0.32
N PHE A 58 3.87 -9.65 -1.26
CA PHE A 58 4.11 -9.99 -2.67
C PHE A 58 5.59 -10.15 -2.99
N ARG A 59 5.90 -10.69 -4.17
CA ARG A 59 7.29 -10.81 -4.61
C ARG A 59 7.88 -9.43 -4.89
N SER A 60 9.09 -9.20 -4.41
CA SER A 60 9.87 -8.03 -4.81
C SER A 60 10.46 -8.21 -6.20
N PHE A 61 10.81 -7.09 -6.83
CA PHE A 61 11.75 -7.07 -7.95
C PHE A 61 12.84 -6.05 -7.67
N GLU A 62 13.97 -6.18 -8.35
CA GLU A 62 15.10 -5.29 -8.20
C GLU A 62 15.61 -4.83 -9.56
N THR A 63 16.18 -3.64 -9.57
CA THR A 63 17.10 -3.14 -10.60
C THR A 63 18.52 -3.21 -10.04
N ASN A 64 19.51 -2.68 -10.76
CA ASN A 64 20.87 -2.60 -10.24
C ASN A 64 20.99 -1.71 -8.99
N ASP A 65 20.09 -0.74 -8.84
CA ASP A 65 20.20 0.33 -7.84
C ASP A 65 19.12 0.24 -6.75
N HIS A 66 17.97 -0.39 -7.03
CA HIS A 66 16.81 -0.38 -6.16
C HIS A 66 16.11 -1.72 -6.08
N ARG A 67 15.63 -2.08 -4.88
CA ARG A 67 14.72 -3.20 -4.67
C ARG A 67 13.36 -2.68 -4.24
N VAL A 68 12.32 -3.10 -4.95
CA VAL A 68 10.94 -2.70 -4.72
C VAL A 68 10.11 -3.92 -4.34
N GLY A 69 9.53 -3.89 -3.14
CA GLY A 69 8.56 -4.86 -2.65
C GLY A 69 7.15 -4.25 -2.61
N ALA A 70 6.14 -5.11 -2.44
CA ALA A 70 4.79 -4.66 -2.15
C ALA A 70 4.12 -5.62 -1.17
N GLN A 71 3.19 -5.09 -0.39
CA GLN A 71 2.42 -5.79 0.61
C GLN A 71 1.01 -5.20 0.62
N VAL A 72 0.02 -6.02 0.92
CA VAL A 72 -1.34 -5.57 1.23
C VAL A 72 -1.68 -5.99 2.65
N SER A 73 -2.34 -5.10 3.40
CA SER A 73 -2.99 -5.45 4.66
C SER A 73 -4.47 -5.12 4.57
N TYR A 74 -5.31 -6.05 5.04
CA TYR A 74 -6.76 -5.91 5.01
C TYR A 74 -7.38 -6.50 6.27
N LYS A 75 -8.58 -6.03 6.63
CA LYS A 75 -9.35 -6.55 7.75
C LYS A 75 -10.58 -7.28 7.20
N ILE A 76 -10.87 -8.46 7.75
CA ILE A 76 -12.08 -9.23 7.48
C ILE A 76 -13.27 -8.62 8.23
#